data_AF-A0A951UFV1-F1
#
_entry.id   AF-A0A951UFV1-F1
#
_cell.length_a   1.000
_cell.length_b   1.000
_cell.length_c   1.000
_cell.angle_alpha   90.00
_cell.angle_beta   90.00
_cell.angle_gamma   90.00
#
_symmetry.space_group_name_H-M   'P 1'
#
loop_
_entity.id
_entity.type
_entity.pdbx_description
1 polymer ?
#
loop_
_entity_poly.entity_id
_entity_poly.type
_entity_poly.pdbx_seq_one_letter_code
_entity_poly.pdbx_strand_id
1 'polypeptide(L)'
;MNNKKKTSRFDDLIDAARSRQHRDKPQPTEDKPASLSKSTDPDYTRTTIYLPKQLHRQLKAAAASQERQMSDIMTELVEQWLLSKGKSQD
;
A
#
# COMPACT_ATOMS: atom_id res chain seq x y z
N MET A 1 0.40 -45.04 -31.48
CA MET A 1 1.00 -44.22 -30.41
C MET A 1 1.74 -43.04 -31.05
N ASN A 2 1.20 -41.82 -31.01
CA ASN A 2 1.82 -40.65 -31.65
C ASN A 2 2.63 -39.81 -30.64
N ASN A 3 3.95 -40.03 -30.60
CA ASN A 3 4.88 -39.20 -29.86
C ASN A 3 5.09 -37.87 -30.62
N LYS A 4 4.37 -36.81 -30.23
CA LYS A 4 4.71 -35.44 -30.65
C LYS A 4 6.03 -35.05 -29.98
N LYS A 5 7.11 -35.03 -30.76
CA LYS A 5 8.43 -34.55 -30.32
C LYS A 5 8.32 -33.06 -29.98
N LYS A 6 8.48 -32.71 -28.70
CA LYS A 6 8.61 -31.33 -28.24
C LYS A 6 10.01 -30.84 -28.63
N THR A 7 10.09 -29.98 -29.64
CA THR A 7 11.36 -29.58 -30.26
C THR A 7 12.04 -28.40 -29.58
N SER A 8 11.41 -27.80 -28.56
CA SER A 8 11.97 -26.64 -27.88
C SER A 8 11.64 -26.60 -26.39
N ARG A 9 12.62 -26.25 -25.55
CA ARG A 9 12.46 -26.02 -24.11
C ARG A 9 11.51 -24.86 -23.81
N PHE A 10 11.26 -24.00 -24.80
CA PHE A 10 10.34 -22.88 -24.69
C PHE A 10 8.88 -23.32 -24.85
N ASP A 11 8.59 -24.43 -25.55
CA ASP A 11 7.21 -24.90 -25.72
C ASP A 11 6.59 -25.30 -24.38
N ASP A 12 7.36 -25.95 -23.49
CA ASP A 12 6.88 -26.31 -22.16
C ASP A 12 6.57 -25.09 -21.29
N LEU A 13 7.34 -24.00 -21.42
CA LEU A 13 7.08 -22.75 -20.70
C LEU A 13 5.85 -22.02 -21.23
N ILE A 14 5.69 -21.99 -22.56
CA ILE A 14 4.55 -21.36 -23.23
C ILE A 14 3.24 -22.11 -22.89
N ASP A 15 3.29 -23.44 -22.84
CA ASP A 15 2.14 -24.28 -22.49
C ASP A 15 1.79 -24.18 -20.99
N ALA A 16 2.82 -24.12 -20.13
CA ALA A 16 2.65 -23.84 -18.70
C ALA A 16 2.04 -22.46 -18.44
N ALA A 17 2.40 -21.43 -19.21
CA ALA A 17 1.79 -20.10 -19.10
C ALA A 17 0.32 -20.08 -19.54
N ARG A 18 -0.03 -20.77 -20.63
CA ARG A 18 -1.42 -20.89 -21.10
C ARG A 18 -2.32 -21.67 -20.15
N SER A 19 -1.80 -22.73 -19.52
CA SER A 19 -2.58 -23.49 -18.52
C SER A 19 -2.91 -22.69 -17.25
N ARG A 20 -2.07 -21.72 -16.85
CA ARG A 20 -2.36 -20.83 -15.70
C ARG A 20 -3.53 -19.88 -15.97
N GLN A 21 -3.65 -19.34 -17.18
CA GLN A 21 -4.75 -18.44 -17.56
C GLN A 21 -6.12 -19.11 -17.46
N HIS A 22 -6.20 -20.45 -17.57
CA HIS A 22 -7.46 -21.17 -17.43
C HIS A 22 -7.81 -21.52 -15.98
N ARG A 23 -6.85 -21.43 -15.04
CA ARG A 23 -7.03 -21.74 -13.62
C ARG A 23 -7.39 -20.48 -12.81
N ASP A 24 -6.87 -19.32 -13.22
CA ASP A 24 -7.15 -18.01 -12.61
C ASP A 24 -8.36 -17.31 -13.27
N LYS A 25 -9.48 -18.02 -13.44
CA LYS A 25 -10.76 -17.31 -13.55
C LYS A 25 -11.17 -16.96 -12.12
N PRO A 26 -11.06 -15.70 -11.67
CA PRO A 26 -11.47 -15.34 -10.32
C PRO A 26 -12.96 -15.69 -10.18
N GLN A 27 -13.28 -16.51 -9.19
CA GLN A 27 -14.67 -16.70 -8.78
C GLN A 27 -15.21 -15.34 -8.34
N PRO A 28 -16.46 -14.98 -8.67
CA PRO A 28 -17.08 -13.77 -8.17
C PRO A 28 -17.26 -13.93 -6.66
N THR A 29 -16.29 -13.44 -5.89
CA THR A 29 -16.42 -13.27 -4.45
C THR A 29 -17.27 -12.04 -4.23
N GLU A 30 -18.35 -12.18 -3.47
CA GLU A 30 -19.20 -11.07 -3.02
C GLU A 30 -18.33 -9.92 -2.50
N ASP A 31 -18.58 -8.71 -3.00
CA ASP A 31 -17.88 -7.48 -2.64
C ASP A 31 -18.08 -7.18 -1.14
N LYS A 32 -17.25 -7.79 -0.30
CA LYS A 32 -17.04 -7.32 1.06
C LYS A 32 -16.58 -5.86 0.94
N PRO A 33 -17.19 -4.88 1.65
CA PRO A 33 -16.77 -3.49 1.54
C PRO A 33 -15.28 -3.45 1.87
N ALA A 34 -14.47 -3.20 0.85
CA ALA A 34 -13.04 -3.07 0.99
C ALA A 34 -12.84 -2.00 2.04
N SER A 35 -12.13 -2.32 3.12
CA SER A 35 -11.76 -1.34 4.14
C SER A 35 -11.22 -0.13 3.40
N LEU A 36 -11.96 0.98 3.41
CA LEU A 36 -11.62 2.16 2.62
C LEU A 36 -10.23 2.58 3.09
N SER A 37 -9.26 2.46 2.20
CA SER A 37 -7.92 2.97 2.50
C SER A 37 -8.04 4.45 2.86
N LYS A 38 -7.12 5.00 3.65
CA LYS A 38 -7.14 6.44 3.99
C LYS A 38 -7.17 7.37 2.75
N SER A 39 -6.83 6.86 1.56
CA SER A 39 -6.93 7.60 0.30
C SER A 39 -8.35 7.66 -0.29
N THR A 40 -9.26 6.81 0.18
CA THR A 40 -10.64 6.71 -0.30
C THR A 40 -11.65 7.26 0.72
N ASP A 41 -11.17 7.55 1.92
CA ASP A 41 -11.95 8.17 2.98
C ASP A 41 -12.15 9.67 2.69
N PRO A 42 -13.39 10.18 2.63
CA PRO A 42 -13.67 11.59 2.34
C PRO A 42 -13.16 12.55 3.43
N ASP A 43 -12.92 12.08 4.65
CA ASP A 43 -12.42 12.91 5.75
C ASP A 43 -10.90 13.17 5.67
N TYR A 44 -10.20 12.53 4.71
CA TYR A 44 -8.76 12.64 4.56
C TYR A 44 -8.37 13.32 3.25
N THR A 45 -7.44 14.28 3.33
CA THR A 45 -6.76 14.85 2.16
C THR A 45 -5.31 14.37 2.11
N ARG A 46 -4.86 13.88 0.95
CA ARG A 46 -3.46 13.44 0.75
C ARG A 46 -2.51 14.63 0.70
N THR A 47 -1.55 14.64 1.62
CA THR A 47 -0.51 15.67 1.69
C THR A 47 0.86 15.06 1.41
N THR A 48 1.64 15.69 0.52
CA THR A 48 3.02 15.28 0.20
C THR A 48 3.98 16.38 0.62
N ILE A 49 4.95 16.04 1.46
CA ILE A 49 5.96 16.98 1.98
C ILE A 49 7.37 16.41 1.87
N TYR A 50 8.35 17.30 1.78
CA TYR A 50 9.76 16.92 1.86
C TYR A 50 10.22 16.93 3.31
N LEU A 51 10.83 15.83 3.75
CA LEU A 51 11.50 15.72 5.05
C LEU A 51 12.98 15.39 4.84
N PRO A 52 13.90 15.90 5.68
CA PRO A 52 15.27 15.42 5.70
C PRO A 52 15.32 13.89 5.84
N LYS A 53 16.22 13.23 5.09
CA LYS A 53 16.30 11.76 5.06
C LYS A 53 16.42 11.13 6.45
N GLN A 54 17.24 11.73 7.32
CA GLN A 54 17.41 11.24 8.68
C GLN A 54 16.12 11.36 9.51
N LEU A 55 15.41 12.48 9.39
CA LEU A 55 14.14 12.69 10.08
C LEU A 55 13.07 11.70 9.61
N HIS A 56 12.95 11.49 8.30
CA HIS A 56 12.02 10.49 7.76
C HIS A 56 12.33 9.07 8.27
N ARG A 57 13.61 8.69 8.36
CA ARG A 57 14.02 7.38 8.92
C ARG A 57 13.65 7.25 10.40
N GLN A 58 13.88 8.30 11.18
CA GLN A 58 13.52 8.34 12.60
C GLN A 58 12.01 8.22 12.79
N LEU A 59 11.22 8.98 12.02
CA LEU A 59 9.76 8.89 12.04
C LEU A 59 9.27 7.47 11.71
N LYS A 60 9.82 6.85 10.67
CA LYS A 60 9.48 5.48 10.29
C LYS A 60 9.83 4.48 11.40
N ALA A 61 11.00 4.62 12.03
CA ALA A 61 11.42 3.75 13.12
C ALA A 61 10.53 3.90 14.36
N ALA A 62 10.17 5.15 14.72
CA ALA A 62 9.27 5.44 15.83
C ALA A 62 7.86 4.86 15.57
N ALA A 63 7.33 5.05 14.36
CA ALA A 63 6.04 4.50 13.95
C ALA A 63 6.01 2.96 14.07
N ALA A 64 7.06 2.30 13.59
CA ALA A 64 7.20 0.84 13.70
C ALA A 64 7.30 0.38 15.17
N SER A 65 8.08 1.08 16.00
CA SER A 65 8.26 0.74 17.41
C SER A 65 6.99 0.93 18.25
N GLN A 66 6.11 1.83 17.86
CA GLN A 66 4.87 2.13 18.57
C GLN A 66 3.65 1.40 17.96
N GLU A 67 3.84 0.62 16.89
CA GLU A 67 2.74 0.01 16.12
C GLU A 67 1.72 1.04 15.61
N ARG A 68 2.19 2.25 15.27
CA ARG A 68 1.35 3.38 14.82
C ARG A 68 1.57 3.71 13.35
N GLN A 69 0.57 4.32 12.72
CA GLN A 69 0.72 4.86 11.37
C GLN A 69 1.48 6.19 11.42
N MET A 70 2.40 6.41 10.47
CA MET A 70 3.13 7.68 10.34
C MET A 70 2.19 8.87 10.14
N SER A 71 1.05 8.67 9.46
CA SER A 71 0.03 9.71 9.28
C SER A 71 -0.49 10.23 10.60
N ASP A 72 -0.72 9.36 11.58
CA ASP A 72 -1.39 9.72 12.83
C ASP A 72 -0.42 10.52 13.71
N ILE A 73 0.85 10.11 13.74
CA ILE A 73 1.93 10.86 14.38
C ILE A 73 2.06 12.26 13.75
N MET A 74 2.02 12.35 12.42
CA MET A 74 2.10 13.64 11.73
C MET A 74 0.89 14.53 12.02
N THR A 75 -0.33 13.97 12.05
CA THR A 75 -1.55 14.71 12.39
C THR A 75 -1.45 15.30 13.80
N GLU A 76 -1.08 14.49 14.80
CA GLU A 76 -0.91 14.96 16.19
C GLU A 76 0.11 16.09 16.30
N LEU A 77 1.27 15.96 15.64
CA LEU A 77 2.32 16.99 15.65
C LEU A 77 1.84 18.29 15.02
N VAL A 78 1.07 18.22 13.92
CA VAL A 78 0.52 19.39 13.25
C VAL A 78 -0.57 20.06 14.11
N GLU A 79 -1.47 19.28 14.71
CA GLU A 79 -2.49 19.79 15.63
C GLU A 79 -1.87 20.48 16.84
N GLN A 80 -0.87 19.86 17.48
CA GLN A 80 -0.14 20.47 18.60
C GLN A 80 0.56 21.76 18.21
N TRP A 81 1.18 21.81 17.02
CA TRP A 81 1.81 23.01 16.52
C TRP A 81 0.79 24.13 16.27
N LEU A 82 -0.36 23.82 15.67
CA LEU A 82 -1.44 24.81 15.46
C LEU A 82 -2.01 25.32 16.78
N LEU A 83 -2.27 24.43 17.74
CA LEU A 83 -2.74 24.81 19.08
C LEU A 83 -1.73 25.70 19.81
N SER A 84 -0.43 25.47 19.63
CA SER A 84 0.61 26.32 20.23
C SER A 84 0.60 27.74 19.67
N LYS A 85 0.21 27.92 18.40
CA LYS A 85 0.10 29.24 17.76
C LYS A 85 -1.15 30.00 18.18
N GLY A 86 -2.28 29.32 18.35
CA GLY A 86 -3.51 29.93 18.84
C GLY A 86 -3.37 30.55 20.24
N LYS A 87 -2.55 29.94 21.11
CA LYS A 87 -2.30 30.44 22.48
C LYS A 87 -1.41 31.69 22.56
N SER A 88 -0.77 32.10 21.46
CA SER A 88 0.10 33.29 21.43
C SER A 88 -0.62 34.55 20.92
N GLN A 89 -1.92 34.47 20.64
CA GLN A 89 -2.71 35.56 20.08
C GLN A 89 -3.83 36.07 21.01
N ASP A 90 -3.89 35.57 22.25
CA ASP A 90 -4.73 36.08 23.34
C ASP A 90 -3.90 36.81 24.40
#